data_AF-A0A937ADS6-F1
#
_entry.id   AF-A0A937ADS6-F1
#
_cell.length_a   1.000
_cell.length_b   1.000
_cell.length_c   1.000
_cell.angle_alpha   90.00
_cell.angle_beta   90.00
_cell.angle_gamma   90.00
#
_symmetry.space_group_name_H-M   'P 1'
#
loop_
_entity.id
_entity.type
_entity.pdbx_description
1 polymer ?
#
loop_
_entity_poly.entity_id
_entity_poly.type
_entity_poly.pdbx_seq_one_letter_code
_entity_poly.pdbx_strand_id
1 'polypeptide(L)' 'MSVPQLSLFVRAFFETGLVDGNRQELLDFVCRHYRTDQQENISVGSLKGKYYKIDTGTKRSVGRMMKKMLAHIEGAGKNY' A
#
# COMPACT_ATOMS: atom_id res chain seq x y z
N MET A 1 5.58 -7.89 -1.23
CA MET A 1 4.33 -7.46 -0.55
C MET A 1 3.14 -8.22 -1.14
N SER A 2 2.13 -8.65 -0.37
CA SER A 2 0.93 -9.34 -0.91
C SER A 2 -0.19 -8.38 -1.34
N VAL A 3 -1.15 -8.86 -2.14
CA VAL A 3 -2.30 -8.05 -2.63
C VAL A 3 -3.11 -7.39 -1.50
N PRO A 4 -3.47 -8.08 -0.38
CA PRO A 4 -4.13 -7.42 0.75
C PRO A 4 -3.28 -6.33 1.42
N GLN A 5 -1.97 -6.55 1.53
CA GLN A 5 -1.04 -5.57 2.11
C GLN A 5 -0.95 -4.33 1.23
N LEU A 6 -0.83 -4.51 -0.10
CA LEU A 6 -0.84 -3.42 -1.06
C LEU A 6 -2.16 -2.64 -1.01
N SER A 7 -3.28 -3.36 -0.97
CA SER A 7 -4.59 -2.72 -0.87
C SER A 7 -4.73 -1.86 0.38
N LEU A 8 -4.27 -2.34 1.54
CA LEU A 8 -4.31 -1.56 2.78
C LEU A 8 -3.36 -0.35 2.72
N PHE A 9 -2.19 -0.51 2.11
CA PHE A 9 -1.20 0.56 1.97
C PHE A 9 -1.72 1.69 1.07
N VAL A 10 -2.25 1.36 -0.11
CA VAL A 10 -2.87 2.33 -1.04
C VAL A 10 -4.07 3.02 -0.38
N ARG A 11 -4.88 2.27 0.36
CA ARG A 11 -5.99 2.81 1.13
C ARG A 11 -5.52 3.85 2.14
N ALA A 12 -4.46 3.55 2.90
CA ALA A 12 -3.93 4.48 3.89
C ALA A 12 -3.52 5.80 3.24
N PHE A 13 -2.82 5.76 2.10
CA PHE A 13 -2.38 6.97 1.38
C PHE A 13 -3.54 7.84 0.89
N PHE A 14 -4.61 7.21 0.42
CA PHE A 14 -5.82 7.92 0.03
C PHE A 14 -6.54 8.51 1.25
N GLU A 15 -6.75 7.73 2.31
CA GLU A 15 -7.46 8.17 3.52
C GLU A 15 -6.70 9.23 4.33
N THR A 16 -5.37 9.26 4.26
CA THR A 16 -4.55 10.29 4.92
C THR A 16 -4.33 11.54 4.07
N GLY A 17 -4.90 11.61 2.86
CA GLY A 17 -4.75 12.75 1.95
C GLY A 17 -3.38 12.90 1.31
N LEU A 18 -2.55 11.84 1.30
CA LEU A 18 -1.28 11.84 0.56
C LEU A 18 -1.53 11.80 -0.95
N VAL A 19 -2.59 11.10 -1.35
CA VAL A 19 -3.08 11.02 -2.72
C VAL A 19 -4.51 11.51 -2.75
N ASP A 20 -4.84 12.46 -3.61
CA ASP A 20 -6.20 12.96 -3.82
C ASP A 20 -6.86 12.34 -5.07
N GLY A 21 -8.04 12.83 -5.42
CA GLY A 21 -8.71 12.48 -6.67
C GLY A 21 -9.57 11.22 -6.60
N ASN A 22 -9.71 10.53 -7.73
CA ASN A 22 -10.61 9.40 -7.84
C ASN A 22 -9.95 8.11 -7.38
N ARG A 23 -10.54 7.47 -6.37
CA ARG A 23 -10.05 6.18 -5.86
C ARG A 23 -9.95 5.10 -6.95
N GLN A 24 -10.89 5.03 -7.90
CA GLN A 24 -10.85 4.04 -8.98
C GLN A 24 -9.63 4.25 -9.87
N GLU A 25 -9.32 5.50 -10.23
CA GLU A 25 -8.14 5.85 -11.02
C GLU A 25 -6.86 5.49 -10.27
N LEU A 26 -6.79 5.73 -8.97
CA LEU A 26 -5.67 5.30 -8.13
C LEU A 26 -5.52 3.77 -8.13
N LEU A 27 -6.61 3.01 -7.99
CA LEU A 27 -6.57 1.55 -8.03
C LEU A 27 -6.11 1.04 -9.40
N ASP A 28 -6.58 1.64 -10.49
CA ASP A 28 -6.19 1.29 -11.86
C ASP A 28 -4.72 1.61 -12.11
N PHE A 29 -4.25 2.76 -11.66
CA PHE A 29 -2.83 3.15 -11.70
C PHE A 29 -1.97 2.13 -10.97
N VAL A 30 -2.32 1.78 -9.73
CA VAL A 30 -1.55 0.81 -8.94
C VAL A 30 -1.52 -0.55 -9.63
N CYS A 31 -2.64 -1.03 -10.18
CA CYS A 31 -2.69 -2.32 -10.85
C CYS A 31 -1.87 -2.36 -12.15
N ARG A 32 -1.71 -1.23 -12.84
CA ARG A 32 -0.88 -1.12 -14.05
C ARG A 32 0.61 -1.07 -13.77
N HIS A 33 1.00 -0.44 -12.66
CA HIS A 33 2.40 -0.10 -12.39
C HIS A 33 3.05 -0.87 -11.25
N TYR A 34 2.25 -1.50 -10.38
CA TYR A 34 2.76 -2.24 -9.23
C TYR A 34 2.60 -3.73 -9.42
N ARG A 35 3.67 -4.47 -9.13
CA ARG A 35 3.67 -5.93 -9.10
C ARG A 35 3.91 -6.40 -7.67
N THR A 36 3.32 -7.53 -7.31
CA THR A 36 3.64 -8.19 -6.04
C THR A 36 4.59 -9.34 -6.28
N ASP A 37 5.36 -9.71 -5.26
CA ASP A 37 6.26 -10.88 -5.29
C ASP A 37 5.54 -12.19 -5.67
N GLN A 38 4.21 -12.24 -5.52
CA GLN A 38 3.38 -13.41 -5.77
C GLN A 38 2.55 -13.33 -7.06
N GLN A 39 2.39 -12.15 -7.64
CA GLN A 39 1.59 -11.92 -8.85
C GLN A 39 2.17 -10.74 -9.64
N GLU A 40 2.57 -11.02 -10.89
CA GLU A 40 2.98 -9.99 -11.85
C GLU A 40 1.81 -9.07 -12.24
N ASN A 41 0.61 -9.64 -12.40
CA ASN A 41 -0.58 -8.89 -12.78
C ASN A 41 -1.58 -8.90 -11.62
N ILE A 42 -1.86 -7.72 -11.07
CA ILE A 42 -2.86 -7.54 -10.01
C ILE A 42 -4.14 -7.04 -10.66
N SER A 43 -5.24 -7.78 -10.50
CA SER A 43 -6.52 -7.29 -11.00
C SER A 43 -7.09 -6.22 -10.07
N VAL A 44 -7.73 -5.21 -10.65
CA VAL A 44 -8.44 -4.15 -9.91
C VAL A 44 -9.51 -4.75 -8.98
N GLY A 45 -10.20 -5.79 -9.45
CA GLY A 45 -11.19 -6.52 -8.64
C GLY A 45 -10.57 -7.19 -7.41
N SER A 46 -9.39 -7.78 -7.55
CA SER A 46 -8.63 -8.38 -6.44
C SER A 46 -8.21 -7.32 -5.42
N LEU A 47 -7.71 -6.17 -5.87
CA LEU A 47 -7.33 -5.07 -4.97
C LEU A 47 -8.57 -4.53 -4.24
N LYS A 48 -9.62 -4.19 -4.98
CA LYS A 48 -10.89 -3.65 -4.45
C LYS A 48 -11.56 -4.60 -3.45
N GLY A 49 -11.55 -5.91 -3.73
CA GLY A 49 -12.13 -6.91 -2.84
C GLY A 49 -11.42 -7.05 -1.50
N LYS A 50 -10.13 -6.70 -1.43
CA LYS A 50 -9.32 -6.72 -0.19
C LYS A 50 -9.30 -5.37 0.52
N TYR A 51 -9.71 -4.30 -0.15
CA TYR A 51 -9.73 -2.93 0.37
C TYR A 51 -10.50 -2.77 1.69
N TYR A 52 -11.57 -3.54 1.87
CA TYR A 52 -12.42 -3.51 3.07
C TYR A 52 -12.29 -4.73 3.98
N LYS A 53 -11.76 -5.85 3.47
CA LYS A 53 -11.58 -7.09 4.23
C LYS A 53 -10.13 -7.23 4.66
N ILE A 54 -9.80 -6.68 5.82
CA ILE A 54 -8.44 -6.60 6.32
C ILE A 54 -8.28 -7.41 7.61
N ASP A 55 -7.46 -8.46 7.55
CA ASP A 55 -7.10 -9.26 8.71
C ASP A 55 -5.98 -8.63 9.56
N THR A 56 -5.85 -9.10 10.80
CA THR A 56 -4.87 -8.60 11.78
C THR A 56 -3.42 -8.83 11.35
N GLY A 57 -3.13 -9.89 10.58
CA GLY A 57 -1.81 -10.14 10.01
C GLY A 57 -1.42 -9.08 8.99
N THR A 58 -2.34 -8.74 8.09
CA THR A 58 -2.18 -7.67 7.10
C THR A 58 -1.93 -6.32 7.77
N LYS A 59 -2.74 -5.94 8.78
CA LYS A 59 -2.53 -4.70 9.55
C LYS A 59 -1.13 -4.64 10.17
N ARG A 60 -0.71 -5.72 10.85
CA ARG A 60 0.61 -5.78 11.49
C ARG A 60 1.74 -5.67 10.47
N SER A 61 1.61 -6.31 9.31
CA SER A 61 2.62 -6.29 8.26
C SER A 61 2.79 -4.90 7.66
N VAL A 62 1.69 -4.26 7.26
CA VAL A 62 1.72 -2.89 6.71
C VAL A 62 2.21 -1.89 7.77
N GLY A 63 1.75 -2.00 9.02
CA GLY A 63 2.21 -1.12 10.10
C GLY A 63 3.73 -1.23 10.35
N ARG A 64 4.32 -2.43 10.29
CA ARG A 64 5.78 -2.59 10.35
C ARG A 64 6.49 -1.91 9.18
N MET A 65 5.91 -1.98 7.98
CA MET A 65 6.48 -1.33 6.81
C MET A 65 6.47 0.20 6.95
N MET A 66 5.36 0.78 7.39
CA MET A 66 5.25 2.23 7.62
C MET A 66 6.23 2.69 8.71
N LYS A 67 6.41 1.92 9.79
CA LYS A 67 7.42 2.21 10.82
C LYS A 67 8.84 2.19 10.26
N LYS A 68 9.16 1.26 9.35
CA LYS A 68 10.47 1.25 8.67
C LYS A 68 10.67 2.48 7.79
N MET A 69 9.63 2.92 7.06
CA MET A 69 9.67 4.15 6.27
C MET A 69 9.90 5.38 7.18
N LEU A 70 9.18 5.46 8.29
CA LEU A 70 9.36 6.54 9.27
C LEU A 70 10.79 6.56 9.83
N ALA A 71 11.30 5.42 10.28
CA ALA A 71 12.67 5.33 10.80
C ALA A 71 13.72 5.74 9.74
N HIS A 72 13.49 5.40 8.47
CA HIS A 72 14.36 5.84 7.38
C HIS A 72 14.31 7.36 7.17
N ILE A 73 13.12 7.96 7.25
CA ILE A 73 12.93 9.42 7.18
C ILE A 73 13.60 10.12 8.37
N GLU A 74 13.42 9.62 9.60
CA GLU A 74 14.06 10.16 10.80
C GLU A 74 15.59 10.03 10.78
N GLY A 75 16.11 9.06 10.03
CA GLY A 75 17.54 8.89 9.77
C GLY A 75 18.06 9.73 8.61
N ALA A 76 17.19 10.29 7.77
CA ALA A 76 17.60 11.07 6.61
C ALA A 76 18.32 12.36 7.05
N GLY A 77 19.50 12.63 6.48
CA GLY A 77 20.32 13.79 6.83
C GLY A 77 21.36 13.56 7.92
N LYS A 78 21.45 12.35 8.51
CA LYS A 78 22.63 11.95 9.30
C LYS A 78 23.78 11.60 8.35
N ASN A 79 24.61 12.60 8.03
CA ASN A 79 25.89 12.38 7.37
C ASN A 79 26.84 11.70 8.37
N TYR A 80 27.37 10.53 8.01
CA TYR A 80 28.47 9.90 8.74
C TYR A 80 29.79 10.57 8.39
#